data_AF-A0A4R4YW90-F1
#
_entry.id   AF-A0A4R4YW90-F1
#
_cell.length_a   1.000
_cell.length_b   1.000
_cell.length_c   1.000
_cell.angle_alpha   90.00
_cell.angle_beta   90.00
_cell.angle_gamma   90.00
#
_symmetry.space_group_name_H-M   'P 1'
#
loop_
_entity.id
_entity.type
_entity.pdbx_description
1 polymer ?
#
loop_
_entity_poly.entity_id
_entity_poly.type
_entity_poly.pdbx_seq_one_letter_code
_entity_poly.pdbx_strand_id
1 'polypeptide(L)'
;MKVMVLVKATERSESGEFGTAEEFVAMDLYNKELVEAGVVLAGDGLQPTSKGKRVAFDADGNTTVKRSPVRDGEIELRKVLDAEDFDESFPAEIAAAEQRLRPERTAKQ
;
A
#
# COMPACT_ATOMS: atom_id res chain seq x y z
N MET A 1 -9.15 13.12 -14.92
CA MET A 1 -9.84 11.98 -14.26
C MET A 1 -8.83 11.28 -13.37
N LYS A 2 -9.17 10.91 -12.13
CA LYS A 2 -8.27 10.16 -11.24
C LYS A 2 -8.74 8.70 -11.19
N VAL A 3 -7.81 7.77 -11.12
CA VAL A 3 -8.09 6.34 -11.00
C VAL A 3 -7.24 5.73 -9.88
N MET A 4 -7.74 4.67 -9.26
CA MET A 4 -6.97 3.85 -8.33
C MET A 4 -6.61 2.55 -9.04
N VAL A 5 -5.31 2.22 -9.07
CA VAL A 5 -4.80 0.98 -9.65
C VAL A 5 -4.40 0.06 -8.51
N LEU A 6 -4.99 -1.13 -8.47
CA LEU A 6 -4.63 -2.18 -7.53
C LEU A 6 -4.01 -3.34 -8.30
N VAL A 7 -2.77 -3.68 -7.97
CA VAL A 7 -2.11 -4.86 -8.52
C VAL A 7 -2.66 -6.09 -7.81
N LYS A 8 -3.13 -7.08 -8.58
CA LYS A 8 -3.70 -8.31 -8.02
C LYS A 8 -2.61 -9.11 -7.32
N ALA A 9 -2.90 -9.57 -6.10
CA ALA A 9 -2.01 -10.43 -5.34
C ALA A 9 -1.67 -11.73 -6.10
N THR A 10 -0.42 -12.14 -5.99
CA THR A 10 0.14 -13.42 -6.44
C THR A 10 0.65 -14.22 -5.24
N GLU A 11 0.96 -15.50 -5.42
CA GLU A 11 1.57 -16.33 -4.38
C GLU A 11 2.82 -15.68 -3.79
N ARG A 12 3.68 -15.11 -4.65
CA ARG A 12 4.90 -14.38 -4.24
C ARG A 12 4.59 -13.17 -3.36
N SER A 13 3.62 -12.33 -3.73
CA SER A 13 3.28 -11.16 -2.91
C SER A 13 2.62 -11.54 -1.58
N GLU A 14 2.02 -12.73 -1.49
CA GLU A 14 1.35 -13.22 -0.28
C GLU A 14 2.30 -14.00 0.65
N SER A 15 3.45 -14.49 0.16
CA SER A 15 4.49 -15.10 0.99
C SER A 15 5.28 -14.08 1.81
N GLY A 16 5.15 -12.78 1.51
CA GLY A 16 5.94 -11.73 2.14
C GLY A 16 7.36 -11.60 1.57
N GLU A 17 7.64 -12.28 0.45
CA GLU A 17 8.88 -12.09 -0.29
C GLU A 17 8.89 -10.72 -0.96
N PHE A 18 10.00 -10.00 -0.75
CA PHE A 18 10.28 -8.73 -1.40
C PHE A 18 11.17 -8.92 -2.62
N GLY A 19 11.18 -7.94 -3.52
CA GLY A 19 12.12 -7.88 -4.62
C GLY A 19 13.56 -7.66 -4.13
N THR A 20 14.52 -7.69 -5.06
CA THR A 20 15.91 -7.35 -4.72
C THR A 20 16.08 -5.84 -4.50
N ALA A 21 17.16 -5.46 -3.83
CA ALA A 21 17.52 -4.05 -3.64
C ALA A 21 17.56 -3.26 -4.97
N GLU A 22 18.10 -3.87 -6.03
CA GLU A 22 18.18 -3.26 -7.36
C GLU A 22 16.79 -3.03 -7.97
N GLU A 23 15.86 -3.98 -7.78
CA GLU A 23 14.48 -3.83 -8.24
C GLU A 23 13.78 -2.67 -7.53
N PHE A 24 14.02 -2.48 -6.22
CA PHE A 24 13.47 -1.34 -5.47
C PHE A 24 14.04 0.01 -5.94
N VAL A 25 15.35 0.09 -6.19
CA VAL A 25 15.98 1.32 -6.72
C VAL A 25 15.42 1.66 -8.09
N ALA A 26 15.29 0.68 -8.99
CA ALA A 26 14.71 0.90 -10.30
C ALA A 26 13.24 1.36 -10.22
N MET A 27 12.47 0.76 -9.32
CA MET A 27 11.08 1.14 -9.07
C MET A 27 10.96 2.58 -8.53
N ASP A 28 11.83 2.97 -7.60
CA ASP A 28 11.82 4.33 -7.02
C ASP A 28 12.12 5.39 -8.08
N LEU A 29 13.17 5.19 -8.88
CA LEU A 29 13.53 6.09 -9.97
C LEU A 29 12.37 6.25 -10.98
N TYR A 30 11.77 5.13 -11.38
CA TYR A 30 10.62 5.15 -12.28
C TYR A 30 9.41 5.86 -11.68
N ASN A 31 9.07 5.59 -10.41
CA ASN A 31 7.98 6.25 -9.73
C ASN A 31 8.23 7.75 -9.56
N LYS A 32 9.46 8.17 -9.30
CA LYS A 32 9.84 9.58 -9.21
C LYS A 32 9.56 10.31 -10.52
N GLU A 33 9.94 9.75 -11.66
CA GLU A 33 9.63 10.32 -12.97
C GLU A 33 8.12 10.45 -13.19
N LEU A 34 7.34 9.44 -12.78
CA LEU A 34 5.87 9.48 -12.88
C LEU A 34 5.23 10.51 -11.95
N VAL A 35 5.78 10.73 -10.75
CA VAL A 35 5.31 11.75 -9.82
C VAL A 35 5.63 13.15 -10.37
N GLU A 36 6.84 13.38 -10.87
CA GLU A 36 7.24 14.65 -11.49
C GLU A 36 6.38 14.97 -12.73
N ALA A 37 6.03 13.95 -13.51
CA ALA A 37 5.10 14.07 -14.63
C ALA A 37 3.62 14.24 -14.22
N GLY A 38 3.30 14.16 -12.92
CA GLY A 38 1.93 14.27 -12.39
C GLY A 38 1.03 13.06 -12.68
N VAL A 39 1.62 11.93 -13.08
CA VAL A 39 0.90 10.67 -13.40
C VAL A 39 0.61 9.89 -12.12
N VAL A 40 1.61 9.71 -11.26
CA VAL A 40 1.45 9.07 -9.94
C VAL A 40 1.19 10.15 -8.91
N LEU A 41 0.02 10.09 -8.28
CA LEU A 41 -0.37 11.05 -7.22
C LEU A 41 -0.09 10.52 -5.82
N ALA A 42 -0.18 9.20 -5.65
CA ALA A 42 0.12 8.45 -4.43
C ALA A 42 0.33 6.98 -4.80
N GLY A 43 1.14 6.27 -4.01
CA GLY A 43 1.42 4.85 -4.21
C GLY A 43 2.07 4.27 -2.96
N ASP A 44 1.50 3.16 -2.48
CA ASP A 44 1.92 2.46 -1.28
C ASP A 44 1.79 0.95 -1.46
N GLY A 45 2.69 0.20 -0.82
CA GLY A 45 2.59 -1.25 -0.74
C GLY A 45 1.61 -1.68 0.36
N LEU A 46 0.93 -2.81 0.19
CA LEU A 46 0.05 -3.40 1.20
C LEU A 46 0.65 -4.71 1.74
N GLN A 47 0.67 -4.87 3.06
CA GLN A 47 1.09 -6.11 3.73
C GLN A 47 0.25 -7.32 3.29
N PRO A 48 0.80 -8.54 3.17
CA PRO A 48 0.06 -9.76 2.75
C PRO A 48 -1.30 -9.94 3.43
N THR A 49 -2.26 -10.59 2.77
CA THR A 49 -3.60 -10.82 3.31
C THR A 49 -3.59 -11.62 4.62
N SER A 50 -2.55 -12.42 4.86
CA SER A 50 -2.33 -13.13 6.13
C SER A 50 -2.18 -12.19 7.34
N LYS A 51 -1.74 -10.94 7.13
CA LYS A 51 -1.66 -9.88 8.15
C LYS A 51 -2.87 -8.94 8.12
N GLY A 52 -3.82 -9.19 7.23
CA GLY A 52 -5.05 -8.42 7.11
C GLY A 52 -6.13 -8.84 8.11
N LYS A 53 -7.22 -8.07 8.15
CA LYS A 53 -8.46 -8.42 8.83
C LYS A 53 -9.62 -8.33 7.84
N ARG A 54 -10.53 -9.31 7.88
CA ARG A 54 -11.78 -9.24 7.12
C ARG A 54 -12.94 -8.93 8.05
N VAL A 55 -13.77 -8.01 7.60
CA VAL A 55 -15.00 -7.61 8.27
C VAL A 55 -16.15 -7.94 7.35
N ALA A 56 -16.99 -8.88 7.77
CA ALA A 56 -18.22 -9.24 7.07
C ALA A 56 -19.37 -8.35 7.52
N PHE A 57 -20.18 -7.93 6.57
CA PHE A 57 -21.43 -7.20 6.80
C PHE A 57 -22.57 -8.16 6.54
N ASP A 58 -23.32 -8.49 7.59
CA ASP A 58 -24.58 -9.20 7.45
C ASP A 58 -25.76 -8.23 7.45
N ALA A 59 -26.90 -8.69 6.92
CA ALA A 59 -28.13 -7.92 6.89
C ALA A 59 -28.64 -7.55 8.30
N ASP A 60 -28.20 -8.29 9.32
CA ASP A 60 -28.61 -8.16 10.72
C ASP A 60 -27.78 -7.10 11.50
N GLY A 61 -26.74 -6.53 10.88
CA GLY A 61 -26.02 -5.37 11.40
C GLY A 61 -24.97 -5.67 12.48
N ASN A 62 -24.48 -6.91 12.57
CA ASN A 62 -23.56 -7.33 13.63
C ASN A 62 -22.16 -6.70 13.55
N THR A 63 -21.85 -5.99 12.45
CA THR A 63 -20.70 -5.07 12.37
C THR A 63 -21.09 -3.71 11.83
N THR A 64 -21.00 -2.66 12.66
CA THR A 64 -21.43 -1.30 12.28
C THR A 64 -20.24 -0.42 11.87
N VAL A 65 -20.04 -0.23 10.57
CA VAL A 65 -19.15 0.82 10.04
C VAL A 65 -19.99 2.03 9.63
N LYS A 66 -19.78 3.17 10.30
CA LYS A 66 -20.52 4.40 10.00
C LYS A 66 -20.17 4.92 8.61
N ARG A 67 -21.19 5.15 7.78
CA ARG A 67 -21.08 5.65 6.39
C ARG A 67 -20.26 4.73 5.46
N SER A 68 -20.31 3.41 5.68
CA SER A 68 -19.74 2.46 4.73
C SER A 68 -20.51 2.52 3.39
N PRO A 69 -19.82 2.56 2.23
CA PRO A 69 -20.46 2.35 0.94
C PRO A 69 -20.81 0.87 0.70
N VAL A 70 -20.24 -0.06 1.48
CA VAL A 70 -20.51 -1.51 1.40
C VAL A 70 -21.71 -1.85 2.28
N ARG A 71 -22.75 -2.44 1.70
CA ARG A 71 -24.02 -2.80 2.38
C ARG A 71 -24.14 -4.30 2.66
N ASP A 72 -23.77 -5.13 1.69
CA ASP A 72 -23.73 -6.59 1.77
C ASP A 72 -22.41 -7.02 1.13
N GLY A 73 -21.57 -7.74 1.87
CA GLY A 73 -20.24 -8.16 1.44
C GLY A 73 -19.17 -8.07 2.54
N GLU A 74 -17.91 -7.98 2.10
CA GLU A 74 -16.75 -7.98 2.99
C GLU A 74 -15.86 -6.76 2.72
N ILE A 75 -15.26 -6.23 3.79
CA ILE A 75 -14.15 -5.29 3.71
C ILE A 75 -12.89 -5.99 4.20
N GLU A 76 -11.86 -5.97 3.36
CA GLU A 76 -10.51 -6.38 3.75
C GLU A 76 -9.69 -5.15 4.17
N LEU A 77 -9.21 -5.17 5.40
CA LEU A 77 -8.34 -4.15 5.96
C LEU A 77 -6.90 -4.68 5.89
N ARG A 78 -6.10 -4.09 4.99
CA ARG A 78 -4.66 -4.34 4.90
C ARG A 78 -3.89 -3.16 5.47
N LYS A 79 -2.87 -3.45 6.27
CA LYS A 79 -1.92 -2.41 6.70
C LYS A 79 -1.07 -2.01 5.49
N VAL A 80 -0.76 -0.73 5.41
CA VAL A 80 0.27 -0.23 4.50
C VAL A 80 1.61 -0.79 4.98
N LEU A 81 2.48 -1.15 4.03
CA LEU A 81 3.88 -1.51 4.31
C LEU A 81 4.61 -0.26 4.80
N ASP A 82 5.26 -0.35 5.95
CA ASP A 82 6.09 0.73 6.51
C ASP A 82 7.58 0.37 6.36
N ALA A 83 8.46 1.38 6.35
CA ALA A 83 9.92 1.20 6.30
C ALA A 83 10.48 0.17 7.32
N GLU A 84 9.82 0.04 8.47
CA GLU A 84 10.18 -0.88 9.57
C GLU A 84 9.88 -2.35 9.23
N ASP A 85 9.02 -2.60 8.24
CA ASP A 85 8.71 -3.94 7.75
C ASP A 85 9.80 -4.50 6.83
N PHE A 86 10.77 -3.67 6.44
CA PHE A 86 11.92 -4.07 5.66
C PHE A 86 13.13 -4.27 6.57
N ASP A 87 13.78 -5.43 6.46
CA ASP A 87 14.96 -5.77 7.27
C ASP A 87 16.26 -5.14 6.71
N GLU A 88 17.44 -5.60 7.15
CA GLU A 88 18.76 -5.12 6.70
C GLU A 88 18.96 -5.17 5.16
N SER A 89 18.06 -5.84 4.44
CA SER A 89 18.00 -5.88 2.97
C SER A 89 17.47 -4.60 2.33
N PHE A 90 16.95 -3.65 3.11
CA PHE A 90 16.46 -2.37 2.57
C PHE A 90 17.60 -1.36 2.44
N PRO A 91 17.93 -0.90 1.22
CA PRO A 91 18.98 0.09 1.06
C PRO A 91 18.62 1.37 1.83
N ALA A 92 19.56 1.87 2.65
CA ALA A 92 19.34 3.05 3.49
C ALA A 92 18.88 4.29 2.70
N GLU A 93 19.20 4.34 1.41
CA GLU A 93 18.76 5.38 0.47
C GLU A 93 17.24 5.34 0.22
N ILE A 94 16.63 4.14 0.15
CA ILE A 94 15.20 3.95 -0.07
C ILE A 94 14.41 4.34 1.19
N ALA A 95 14.88 3.92 2.38
CA ALA A 95 14.28 4.34 3.65
C ALA A 95 14.28 5.87 3.83
N ALA A 96 15.38 6.52 3.42
CA ALA A 96 15.48 7.98 3.44
C ALA A 96 14.57 8.66 2.40
N ALA A 97 14.32 8.04 1.25
CA ALA A 97 13.39 8.53 0.24
C ALA A 97 11.93 8.42 0.72
N GLU A 98 11.54 7.30 1.33
CA GLU A 98 10.20 7.10 1.91
C GLU A 98 9.90 8.14 3.01
N GLN A 99 10.86 8.40 3.89
CA GLN A 99 10.73 9.43 4.93
C GLN A 99 10.60 10.84 4.37
N ARG A 100 11.22 11.16 3.23
CA ARG A 100 11.07 12.46 2.54
C ARG A 100 9.73 12.63 1.86
N LEU A 101 9.15 11.55 1.32
CA LEU A 101 7.84 11.57 0.67
C LEU A 101 6.69 11.57 1.69
N ARG A 102 6.92 11.07 2.91
CA ARG A 102 5.93 11.03 4.01
C ARG A 102 5.32 12.40 4.37
N PRO A 103 6.08 13.49 4.58
CA PRO A 103 5.50 14.80 4.91
C PRO A 103 4.69 15.43 3.77
N GLU A 104 5.01 15.16 2.50
CA GLU A 104 4.20 15.65 1.38
C GLU A 104 2.85 14.91 1.26
N ARG A 105 2.80 13.65 1.71
CA ARG A 105 1.61 12.80 1.71
C ARG A 105 0.62 13.14 2.83
N THR A 106 1.09 13.47 4.03
CA THR A 106 0.23 13.89 5.15
C THR A 106 -0.27 15.32 5.03
N ALA A 107 0.43 16.20 4.30
CA ALA A 107 0.02 17.59 4.10
C ALA A 107 -1.10 17.78 3.05
N LYS A 108 -1.44 16.74 2.28
CA LYS A 108 -2.48 16.78 1.22
C LYS A 108 -3.73 15.94 1.51
N GLN A 109 -3.85 15.33 2.69
CA GLN A 109 -5.08 14.67 3.16
C GLN A 109 -5.96 15.62 3.98
#